data_AF-A0A6G3T1L8-F1
#
_entry.id   AF-A0A6G3T1L8-F1
#
_cell.length_a   1.000
_cell.length_b   1.000
_cell.length_c   1.000
_cell.angle_alpha   90.00
_cell.angle_beta   90.00
_cell.angle_gamma   90.00
#
_symmetry.space_group_name_H-M   'P 1'
#
loop_
_entity.id
_entity.type
_entity.pdbx_description
1 polymer ?
#
loop_
_entity_poly.entity_id
_entity_poly.type
_entity_poly.pdbx_seq_one_letter_code
_entity_poly.pdbx_strand_id
1 'polypeptide(L)'
;MVTFEGLPGAVAVSHLSVYDWPAADGLRGGTPHLHLTCSEGYVVVGGSGSVQTLTASGFQETPLTPGALVWFTPGTVHRLVNEDGLRVIVLMQNSGLPEAGDAVLTLPPRCLADPDVYRAAATLPGDAEEAVRERAARARRDLAVEGFLVLREAVEAGD
;
A
#
# COMPACT_ATOMS: atom_id res chain seq x y z
N MET A 1 19.54 -27.01 12.03
CA MET A 1 18.65 -26.42 11.02
C MET A 1 19.03 -24.97 10.92
N VAL A 2 19.50 -24.50 9.76
CA VAL A 2 19.84 -23.08 9.61
C VAL A 2 18.53 -22.32 9.61
N THR A 3 18.28 -21.55 10.67
CA THR A 3 17.19 -20.58 10.72
C THR A 3 17.58 -19.43 9.79
N PHE A 4 16.73 -19.13 8.82
CA PHE A 4 16.91 -17.94 8.00
C PHE A 4 16.76 -16.71 8.91
N GLU A 5 17.87 -16.01 9.17
CA GLU A 5 17.89 -14.82 10.05
C GLU A 5 17.41 -13.54 9.34
N GLY A 6 17.01 -13.65 8.08
CA GLY A 6 16.65 -12.53 7.22
C GLY A 6 17.72 -12.24 6.15
N LEU A 7 17.41 -11.33 5.24
CA LEU A 7 18.39 -10.81 4.29
C LEU A 7 19.32 -9.79 4.96
N PRO A 8 20.54 -9.58 4.42
CA PRO A 8 21.42 -8.49 4.86
C PRO A 8 20.69 -7.14 4.89
N GLY A 9 20.99 -6.32 5.90
CA GLY A 9 20.38 -5.00 6.05
C GLY A 9 18.93 -5.04 6.54
N ALA A 10 18.46 -6.16 7.12
CA ALA A 10 17.09 -6.31 7.62
C ALA A 10 16.04 -6.10 6.52
N VAL A 11 16.31 -6.58 5.30
CA VAL A 11 15.34 -6.53 4.20
C VAL A 11 14.31 -7.65 4.38
N ALA A 12 13.02 -7.30 4.47
CA ALA A 12 11.94 -8.26 4.35
C ALA A 12 11.65 -8.57 2.89
N VAL A 13 11.19 -9.81 2.66
CA VAL A 13 10.66 -10.27 1.39
C VAL A 13 9.30 -10.87 1.64
N SER A 14 8.27 -10.36 0.96
CA SER A 14 6.94 -10.93 0.99
C SER A 14 6.40 -11.13 -0.42
N HIS A 15 5.51 -12.10 -0.59
CA HIS A 15 4.79 -12.31 -1.84
C HIS A 15 3.38 -11.74 -1.69
N LEU A 16 2.98 -10.90 -2.64
CA LEU A 16 1.70 -10.22 -2.63
C LEU A 16 0.94 -10.52 -3.94
N SER A 17 -0.27 -11.04 -3.80
CA SER A 17 -1.29 -11.00 -4.85
C SER A 17 -2.16 -9.77 -4.62
N VAL A 18 -2.19 -8.85 -5.58
CA VAL A 18 -2.94 -7.60 -5.43
C VAL A 18 -4.43 -7.88 -5.49
N TYR A 19 -5.21 -7.21 -4.64
CA TYR A 19 -6.67 -7.36 -4.62
C TYR A 19 -7.27 -7.13 -6.02
N ASP A 20 -8.26 -7.94 -6.38
CA ASP A 20 -9.02 -7.88 -7.63
C ASP A 20 -10.40 -7.22 -7.45
N TRP A 21 -10.67 -6.72 -6.25
CA TRP A 21 -11.93 -6.05 -5.92
C TRP A 21 -11.91 -4.58 -6.29
N PRO A 22 -13.00 -4.03 -6.86
CA PRO A 22 -13.12 -2.59 -7.09
C PRO A 22 -13.06 -1.85 -5.75
N ALA A 23 -12.34 -0.74 -5.72
CA ALA A 23 -12.29 0.24 -4.63
C ALA A 23 -13.30 1.38 -4.85
N ALA A 24 -13.32 2.35 -3.94
CA ALA A 24 -14.22 3.50 -3.99
C ALA A 24 -14.17 4.30 -5.31
N ASP A 25 -13.05 4.26 -6.03
CA ASP A 25 -12.84 4.91 -7.33
C ASP A 25 -13.12 4.00 -8.54
N GLY A 26 -13.61 2.79 -8.31
CA GLY A 26 -13.89 1.78 -9.33
C GLY A 26 -12.66 1.00 -9.81
N LEU A 27 -11.44 1.41 -9.45
CA LEU A 27 -10.22 0.66 -9.77
C LEU A 27 -10.04 -0.53 -8.83
N ARG A 28 -9.47 -1.62 -9.34
CA ARG A 28 -9.10 -2.78 -8.52
C ARG A 28 -7.68 -2.59 -8.03
N GLY A 29 -7.41 -2.86 -6.76
CA GLY A 29 -6.07 -2.63 -6.24
C GLY A 29 -5.92 -2.60 -4.73
N GLY A 30 -4.71 -2.22 -4.31
CA GLY A 30 -4.28 -2.12 -2.92
C GLY A 30 -4.75 -0.85 -2.21
N THR A 31 -4.30 -0.74 -0.96
CA THR A 31 -4.56 0.41 -0.07
C THR A 31 -3.46 1.46 -0.27
N PRO A 32 -3.77 2.72 -0.64
CA PRO A 32 -2.74 3.74 -0.76
C PRO A 32 -2.15 4.12 0.60
N HIS A 33 -0.83 4.08 0.69
CA HIS A 33 -0.09 4.36 1.91
C HIS A 33 1.29 4.91 1.58
N LEU A 34 2.01 5.36 2.61
CA LEU A 34 3.41 5.73 2.52
C LEU A 34 4.19 5.06 3.65
N HIS A 35 5.50 4.96 3.45
CA HIS A 35 6.45 4.61 4.50
C HIS A 35 7.18 5.86 4.98
N LEU A 36 7.31 6.05 6.30
CA LEU A 36 7.94 7.23 6.88
C LEU A 36 9.47 7.14 6.90
N THR A 37 10.01 5.93 7.00
CA THR A 37 11.44 5.68 7.21
C THR A 37 12.02 4.67 6.23
N CYS A 38 11.21 3.74 5.75
CA CYS A 38 11.68 2.62 4.94
C CYS A 38 11.43 2.84 3.45
N SER A 39 12.37 2.36 2.63
CA SER A 39 12.14 2.20 1.20
C SER A 39 11.42 0.87 0.94
N GLU A 40 10.53 0.87 -0.03
CA GLU A 40 9.82 -0.32 -0.51
C GLU A 40 10.06 -0.48 -2.02
N GLY A 41 10.15 -1.71 -2.50
CA GLY A 41 10.20 -1.98 -3.93
C GLY A 41 9.46 -3.25 -4.32
N TYR A 42 9.05 -3.32 -5.59
CA TYR A 42 8.30 -4.44 -6.15
C TYR A 42 9.06 -5.07 -7.30
N VAL A 43 9.18 -6.39 -7.26
CA VAL A 43 9.56 -7.22 -8.41
C VAL A 43 8.30 -7.88 -8.93
N VAL A 44 7.90 -7.57 -10.16
CA VAL A 44 6.69 -8.15 -10.75
C VAL A 44 6.98 -9.55 -11.26
N VAL A 45 6.24 -10.53 -10.75
CA VAL A 45 6.42 -11.96 -11.06
C VAL A 45 5.27 -12.56 -11.86
N GLY A 46 4.15 -11.84 -12.01
CA GLY A 46 3.04 -12.29 -12.82
C GLY A 46 1.91 -11.27 -12.94
N GLY A 47 1.05 -11.46 -13.93
CA GLY A 47 -0.08 -10.57 -14.21
C GLY A 47 0.34 -9.19 -14.75
N SER A 48 -0.59 -8.24 -14.76
CA SER A 48 -0.34 -6.85 -15.13
C SER A 48 -1.15 -5.85 -14.32
N GLY A 49 -0.67 -4.61 -14.31
CA GLY A 49 -1.33 -3.48 -13.65
C GLY A 49 -0.45 -2.24 -13.67
N SER A 50 -0.60 -1.39 -12.66
CA SER A 50 0.24 -0.21 -12.47
C SER A 50 0.58 0.01 -11.00
N VAL A 51 1.64 0.76 -10.73
CA VAL A 51 1.82 1.44 -9.45
C VAL A 51 1.55 2.93 -9.64
N GLN A 52 0.63 3.45 -8.85
CA GLN A 52 0.39 4.87 -8.71
C GLN A 52 1.28 5.40 -7.60
N THR A 53 2.01 6.47 -7.86
CA THR A 53 2.81 7.18 -6.85
C THR A 53 2.40 8.64 -6.79
N LEU A 54 2.47 9.22 -5.59
CA LEU A 54 2.18 10.63 -5.36
C LEU A 54 3.25 11.19 -4.42
N THR A 55 3.87 12.29 -4.85
CA THR A 55 4.81 13.08 -4.07
C THR A 55 4.52 14.57 -4.29
N ALA A 56 5.26 15.46 -3.61
CA ALA A 56 5.18 16.89 -3.87
C ALA A 56 5.56 17.30 -5.31
N SER A 57 6.22 16.41 -6.09
CA SER A 57 6.51 16.69 -7.51
C SER A 57 5.38 16.27 -8.46
N GLY A 58 4.33 15.61 -7.96
CA GLY A 58 3.18 15.21 -8.76
C GLY A 58 2.76 13.75 -8.57
N PHE A 59 1.62 13.44 -9.18
CA PHE A 59 1.13 12.08 -9.39
C PHE A 59 1.83 11.45 -10.59
N GLN A 60 2.15 10.15 -10.49
CA GLN A 60 2.66 9.34 -11.59
C GLN A 60 2.00 7.96 -11.55
N GLU A 61 1.81 7.36 -12.73
CA GLU A 61 1.35 5.98 -12.87
C GLU A 61 2.34 5.20 -13.73
N THR A 62 2.96 4.17 -13.15
CA THR A 62 3.98 3.36 -13.81
C THR A 62 3.41 1.98 -14.14
N PRO A 63 3.35 1.58 -15.42
CA PRO A 63 2.90 0.24 -15.81
C PRO A 63 3.78 -0.86 -15.23
N LEU A 64 3.15 -1.97 -14.84
CA LEU A 64 3.78 -3.14 -14.24
C LEU A 64 3.46 -4.40 -15.04
N THR A 65 4.51 -5.06 -15.51
CA THR A 65 4.48 -6.36 -16.18
C THR A 65 5.64 -7.23 -15.69
N PRO A 66 5.61 -8.56 -15.89
CA PRO A 66 6.62 -9.45 -15.33
C PRO A 66 8.05 -9.05 -15.74
N GLY A 67 8.95 -8.99 -14.77
CA GLY A 67 10.33 -8.51 -14.94
C GLY A 67 10.52 -7.02 -14.60
N ALA A 68 9.45 -6.24 -14.42
CA ALA A 68 9.56 -4.89 -13.90
C ALA A 68 10.07 -4.87 -12.45
N LEU A 69 10.95 -3.91 -12.15
CA LEU A 69 11.43 -3.57 -10.81
C LEU A 69 11.20 -2.08 -10.59
N VAL A 70 10.44 -1.74 -9.56
CA VAL A 70 10.20 -0.36 -9.11
C VAL A 70 10.52 -0.24 -7.63
N TRP A 71 10.94 0.94 -7.18
CA TRP A 71 11.13 1.24 -5.76
C TRP A 71 10.74 2.67 -5.46
N PHE A 72 10.43 2.92 -4.19
CA PHE A 72 9.98 4.22 -3.69
C PHE A 72 10.77 4.55 -2.43
N THR A 73 11.14 5.83 -2.30
CA THR A 73 11.78 6.35 -1.09
C THR A 73 10.73 6.66 -0.02
N PRO A 74 11.14 6.75 1.25
CA PRO A 74 10.27 7.23 2.31
C PRO A 74 9.55 8.54 1.93
N GLY A 75 8.29 8.67 2.36
CA GLY A 75 7.41 9.80 2.04
C GLY A 75 6.68 9.66 0.70
N THR A 76 6.98 8.66 -0.13
CA THR A 76 6.23 8.41 -1.36
C THR A 76 4.93 7.69 -1.05
N VAL A 77 3.79 8.35 -1.30
CA VAL A 77 2.51 7.65 -1.31
C VAL A 77 2.47 6.75 -2.53
N HIS A 78 2.08 5.49 -2.35
CA HIS A 78 2.00 4.54 -3.43
C HIS A 78 0.80 3.60 -3.28
N ARG A 79 0.30 3.11 -4.42
CA ARG A 79 -0.84 2.19 -4.53
C ARG A 79 -0.68 1.31 -5.76
N LEU A 80 -0.83 0.00 -5.60
CA LEU A 80 -0.94 -0.94 -6.72
C LEU A 80 -2.35 -0.96 -7.29
N VAL A 81 -2.46 -0.87 -8.62
CA VAL A 81 -3.68 -1.13 -9.39
C VAL A 81 -3.54 -2.47 -10.09
N ASN A 82 -4.58 -3.30 -9.99
CA ASN A 82 -4.63 -4.63 -10.55
C ASN A 82 -5.51 -4.64 -11.81
N GLU A 83 -4.90 -4.86 -12.97
CA GLU A 83 -5.62 -4.98 -14.23
C GLU A 83 -5.90 -6.45 -14.57
N ASP A 84 -4.89 -7.31 -14.39
CA ASP A 84 -4.97 -8.74 -14.68
C ASP A 84 -4.09 -9.58 -13.75
N GLY A 85 -4.60 -9.90 -12.56
CA GLY A 85 -3.97 -10.84 -11.63
C GLY A 85 -2.55 -10.49 -11.20
N LEU A 86 -2.28 -9.19 -10.94
CA LEU A 86 -0.96 -8.68 -10.58
C LEU A 86 -0.39 -9.36 -9.33
N ARG A 87 0.82 -9.92 -9.46
CA ARG A 87 1.58 -10.59 -8.40
C ARG A 87 2.99 -10.02 -8.33
N VAL A 88 3.40 -9.65 -7.12
CA VAL A 88 4.70 -9.03 -6.87
C VAL A 88 5.43 -9.69 -5.70
N ILE A 89 6.74 -9.64 -5.74
CA ILE A 89 7.59 -9.79 -4.56
C ILE A 89 7.89 -8.39 -4.04
N VAL A 90 7.47 -8.13 -2.81
CA VAL A 90 7.76 -6.89 -2.09
C VAL A 90 9.10 -7.03 -1.39
N LEU A 91 9.98 -6.06 -1.61
CA LEU A 91 11.26 -5.89 -0.93
C LEU A 91 11.14 -4.67 -0.03
N MET A 92 11.25 -4.87 1.27
CA MET A 92 11.03 -3.82 2.25
C MET A 92 12.28 -3.61 3.10
N GLN A 93 12.74 -2.36 3.24
CA GLN A 93 13.90 -1.99 4.07
C GLN A 93 13.57 -2.04 5.59
N ASN A 94 12.74 -3.00 6.00
CA ASN A 94 12.33 -3.29 7.36
C ASN A 94 11.82 -4.72 7.44
N SER A 95 12.51 -5.57 8.20
CA SER A 95 12.12 -6.96 8.42
C SER A 95 11.10 -7.16 9.56
N GLY A 96 10.68 -6.07 10.21
CA GLY A 96 9.58 -6.03 11.17
C GLY A 96 8.22 -5.80 10.50
N LEU A 97 7.25 -5.31 11.27
CA LEU A 97 5.92 -4.92 10.78
C LEU A 97 5.92 -3.42 10.45
N PRO A 98 5.84 -3.02 9.17
CA PRO A 98 5.75 -1.60 8.81
C PRO A 98 4.55 -0.91 9.48
N GLU A 99 3.45 -1.60 9.71
CA GLU A 99 2.24 -1.09 10.35
C GLU A 99 2.45 -0.69 11.83
N ALA A 100 3.57 -1.06 12.44
CA ALA A 100 3.93 -0.65 13.80
C ALA A 100 4.45 0.80 13.90
N GLY A 101 4.25 1.61 12.86
CA GLY A 101 4.51 3.06 12.87
C GLY A 101 5.27 3.60 11.67
N ASP A 102 5.72 2.76 10.75
CA ASP A 102 6.39 3.19 9.51
C ASP A 102 5.39 3.37 8.35
N ALA A 103 4.45 2.44 8.19
CA ALA A 103 3.40 2.50 7.18
C ALA A 103 2.21 3.34 7.67
N VAL A 104 1.91 4.42 6.95
CA VAL A 104 0.78 5.31 7.23
C VAL A 104 -0.18 5.29 6.05
N LEU A 105 -1.43 4.90 6.31
CA LEU A 105 -2.50 4.91 5.31
C LEU A 105 -2.94 6.34 5.03
N THR A 106 -3.32 6.61 3.79
CA THR A 106 -3.86 7.92 3.37
C THR A 106 -5.32 8.12 3.81
N LEU A 107 -5.60 7.93 5.10
CA LEU A 107 -6.95 8.15 5.63
C LEU A 107 -7.31 9.64 5.56
N PRO A 108 -8.61 9.98 5.47
CA PRO A 108 -9.04 11.37 5.45
C PRO A 108 -8.62 12.14 6.73
N PRO A 109 -8.47 13.47 6.68
CA PRO A 109 -7.98 14.26 7.83
C PRO A 109 -8.68 14.01 9.17
N ARG A 110 -10.00 13.74 9.14
CA ARG A 110 -10.81 13.39 10.33
C ARG A 110 -10.31 12.14 11.07
N CYS A 111 -9.60 11.25 10.38
CA CYS A 111 -9.03 10.03 10.94
C CYS A 111 -7.56 10.19 11.36
N LEU A 112 -6.89 11.26 10.92
CA LEU A 112 -5.47 11.50 11.19
C LEU A 112 -5.24 12.38 12.44
N ALA A 113 -6.25 13.15 12.86
CA ALA A 113 -6.15 14.08 13.98
C ALA A 113 -6.14 13.41 15.37
N ASP A 114 -6.57 12.15 15.46
CA ASP A 114 -6.67 11.40 16.71
C ASP A 114 -6.09 9.98 16.53
N PRO A 115 -5.06 9.60 17.31
CA PRO A 115 -4.44 8.28 17.23
C PRO A 115 -5.40 7.11 17.46
N ASP A 116 -6.41 7.26 18.31
CA ASP A 116 -7.38 6.21 18.61
C ASP A 116 -8.38 6.04 17.46
N VAL A 117 -8.79 7.15 16.84
CA VAL A 117 -9.62 7.13 15.62
C VAL A 117 -8.83 6.51 14.46
N TYR A 118 -7.57 6.88 14.28
CA TYR A 118 -6.70 6.28 13.26
C TYR A 118 -6.61 4.77 13.46
N ARG A 119 -6.30 4.33 14.70
CA ARG A 119 -6.16 2.91 15.04
C ARG A 119 -7.44 2.14 14.77
N ALA A 120 -8.59 2.68 15.16
CA ALA A 120 -9.89 2.05 14.90
C ALA A 120 -10.17 1.88 13.40
N ALA A 121 -9.80 2.88 12.58
CA ALA A 121 -9.98 2.82 11.13
C ALA A 121 -8.97 1.90 10.41
N ALA A 122 -7.74 1.80 10.93
CA ALA A 122 -6.66 1.05 10.30
C ALA A 122 -6.57 -0.43 10.72
N THR A 123 -7.13 -0.80 11.88
CA THR A 123 -7.00 -2.16 12.42
C THR A 123 -7.97 -3.13 11.75
N LEU A 124 -7.45 -4.28 11.30
CA LEU A 124 -8.27 -5.39 10.81
C LEU A 124 -8.56 -6.40 11.93
N PRO A 125 -9.75 -7.02 11.96
CA PRO A 125 -10.06 -8.03 12.95
C PRO A 125 -9.33 -9.35 12.61
N GLY A 126 -8.39 -9.78 13.46
CA GLY A 126 -7.56 -10.96 13.20
C GLY A 126 -8.32 -12.29 13.20
N ASP A 127 -9.07 -12.56 14.28
CA ASP A 127 -9.73 -13.84 14.54
C ASP A 127 -11.20 -13.88 14.06
N ALA A 128 -11.63 -12.91 13.26
CA ALA A 128 -12.98 -12.89 12.71
C ALA A 128 -13.13 -13.86 11.52
N GLU A 129 -14.39 -14.20 11.21
CA GLU A 129 -14.74 -14.96 10.00
C GLU A 129 -14.22 -14.27 8.74
N GLU A 130 -13.87 -15.06 7.71
CA GLU A 130 -13.29 -14.55 6.46
C GLU A 130 -14.10 -13.40 5.85
N ALA A 131 -15.42 -13.57 5.77
CA ALA A 131 -16.30 -12.55 5.22
C ALA A 131 -16.28 -11.23 6.02
N VAL A 132 -16.04 -11.29 7.34
CA VAL A 132 -15.89 -10.10 8.18
C VAL A 132 -14.55 -9.42 7.91
N ARG A 133 -13.46 -10.21 7.82
CA ARG A 133 -12.12 -9.71 7.51
C ARG A 133 -12.06 -9.05 6.14
N GLU A 134 -12.67 -9.68 5.14
CA GLU A 134 -12.76 -9.15 3.79
C GLU A 134 -13.50 -7.81 3.78
N ARG A 135 -14.67 -7.73 4.43
CA ARG A 135 -15.43 -6.46 4.55
C ARG A 135 -14.61 -5.38 5.25
N ALA A 136 -13.91 -5.71 6.32
CA ALA A 136 -13.04 -4.75 7.02
C ALA A 136 -11.87 -4.29 6.15
N ALA A 137 -11.23 -5.20 5.41
CA ALA A 137 -10.15 -4.89 4.49
C ALA A 137 -10.60 -3.96 3.35
N ARG A 138 -11.77 -4.23 2.76
CA ARG A 138 -12.41 -3.36 1.76
C ARG A 138 -12.70 -1.98 2.33
N ALA A 139 -13.36 -1.90 3.50
CA ALA A 139 -13.71 -0.62 4.12
C ALA A 139 -12.47 0.24 4.44
N ARG A 140 -11.42 -0.37 5.03
CA ARG A 140 -10.15 0.31 5.31
C ARG A 140 -9.47 0.80 4.03
N ARG A 141 -9.43 -0.05 3.00
CA ARG A 141 -8.85 0.30 1.70
C ARG A 141 -9.59 1.47 1.06
N ASP A 142 -10.92 1.39 1.01
CA ASP A 142 -11.76 2.38 0.36
C ASP A 142 -11.64 3.74 1.06
N LEU A 143 -11.56 3.74 2.39
CA LEU A 143 -11.28 4.96 3.17
C LEU A 143 -9.92 5.58 2.84
N ALA A 144 -8.87 4.77 2.66
CA ALA A 144 -7.57 5.27 2.21
C ALA A 144 -7.61 5.77 0.76
N VAL A 145 -8.37 5.12 -0.13
CA VAL A 145 -8.58 5.60 -1.50
C VAL A 145 -9.27 6.96 -1.50
N GLU A 146 -10.29 7.19 -0.66
CA GLU A 146 -10.92 8.51 -0.52
C GLU A 146 -9.89 9.61 -0.17
N GLY A 147 -9.03 9.37 0.83
CA GLY A 147 -8.02 10.36 1.22
C GLY A 147 -6.92 10.52 0.17
N PHE A 148 -6.50 9.45 -0.49
CA PHE A 148 -5.56 9.50 -1.61
C PHE A 148 -6.05 10.39 -2.77
N LEU A 149 -7.33 10.29 -3.14
CA LEU A 149 -7.91 11.11 -4.21
C LEU A 149 -7.86 12.59 -3.86
N VAL A 150 -8.18 12.95 -2.61
CA VAL A 150 -8.08 14.34 -2.12
C VAL A 150 -6.63 14.84 -2.20
N LEU A 151 -5.65 14.03 -1.79
CA LEU A 151 -4.24 14.40 -1.88
C LEU A 151 -3.80 14.58 -3.33
N ARG A 152 -4.23 13.70 -4.24
CA ARG A 152 -3.93 13.81 -5.67
C ARG A 152 -4.51 15.11 -6.25
N GLU A 153 -5.78 15.39 -5.99
CA GLU A 153 -6.45 16.61 -6.45
C GLU A 153 -5.75 17.87 -5.94
N ALA A 154 -5.30 17.89 -4.68
CA ALA A 154 -4.56 19.01 -4.09
C ALA A 154 -3.21 19.24 -4.81
N VAL A 155 -2.43 18.17 -5.02
CA VAL A 155 -1.15 18.25 -5.74
C VAL A 155 -1.35 18.68 -7.21
N GLU A 156 -2.39 18.20 -7.87
CA GLU A 156 -2.75 18.62 -9.24
C GLU A 156 -3.19 20.09 -9.31
N ALA A 157 -3.79 20.61 -8.23
CA ALA A 157 -4.13 22.02 -8.08
C ALA A 157 -2.95 22.92 -7.68
N GLY A 158 -1.82 22.33 -7.26
CA GLY A 158 -0.57 23.02 -6.95
C GLY A 158 -0.33 23.36 -5.48
N ASP A 159 -1.00 22.67 -4.55
CA ASP A 159 -0.64 22.67 -3.11
C ASP A 159 0.73 21.99 -2.88
#